data_AF-A0A931UR07-F1
#
_entry.id   AF-A0A931UR07-F1
#
_cell.length_a   1.000
_cell.length_b   1.000
_cell.length_c   1.000
_cell.angle_alpha   90.00
_cell.angle_beta   90.00
_cell.angle_gamma   90.00
#
_symmetry.space_group_name_H-M   'P 1'
#
loop_
_entity.id
_entity.type
_entity.pdbx_description
1 polymer ?
#
loop_
_entity_poly.entity_id
_entity_poly.type
_entity_poly.pdbx_seq_one_letter_code
_entity_poly.pdbx_strand_id
1 'polypeptide(L)' 'MTVYATTPWVETVEHGWNSVVGTDPDAILAAIRRPGPTGPRGDAFGDGRASRRIVEILSAAIDQACARPGDR' A
#
# COMPACT_ATOMS: atom_id res chain seq x y z
N MET A 1 -11.60 20.64 0.22
CA MET A 1 -10.55 19.62 0.09
C MET A 1 -9.38 20.02 0.98
N THR A 2 -8.73 19.08 1.67
CA THR A 2 -7.65 19.36 2.64
C THR A 2 -6.36 18.70 2.16
N VAL A 3 -5.22 19.37 2.32
CA VAL A 3 -3.89 18.85 1.98
C VAL A 3 -3.19 18.35 3.26
N TYR A 4 -2.60 17.17 3.20
CA TYR A 4 -1.85 16.56 4.30
C TYR A 4 -0.34 16.76 4.10
N ALA A 5 0.37 17.00 5.21
CA ALA A 5 1.83 17.15 5.21
C ALA A 5 2.57 15.80 5.19
N THR A 6 1.89 14.69 5.43
CA THR A 6 2.47 13.34 5.52
C THR A 6 1.63 12.33 4.76
N THR A 7 2.21 11.16 4.48
CA THR A 7 1.55 10.03 3.81
C THR A 7 1.74 8.75 4.63
N PRO A 8 0.72 7.88 4.74
CA PRO A 8 0.90 6.55 5.33
C PRO A 8 1.71 5.61 4.42
N TRP A 9 1.91 5.97 3.15
CA TRP A 9 2.68 5.20 2.17
C TRP A 9 4.15 5.64 2.16
N VAL A 10 4.81 5.58 3.33
CA VAL A 10 6.15 6.14 3.55
C VAL A 10 7.17 5.51 2.59
N GLU A 11 7.05 4.22 2.34
CA GLU A 11 7.92 3.45 1.46
C GLU A 11 7.94 4.03 0.04
N THR A 12 6.81 4.55 -0.44
CA THR A 12 6.74 5.15 -1.77
C THR A 12 7.50 6.46 -1.87
N VAL A 13 7.64 7.19 -0.76
CA VAL A 13 8.45 8.41 -0.70
C VAL A 13 9.93 8.04 -0.61
N GLU A 14 10.28 7.06 0.23
CA GLU A 14 11.65 6.56 0.39
C GLU A 14 12.24 6.03 -0.92
N HIS A 15 11.47 5.27 -1.69
CA HIS A 15 11.90 4.75 -2.99
C HIS A 15 11.79 5.76 -4.13
N GLY A 16 11.41 7.01 -3.82
CA GLY A 16 11.29 8.08 -4.80
C GLY A 16 10.18 7.85 -5.83
N TRP A 17 9.13 7.09 -5.51
CA TRP A 17 7.95 7.02 -6.37
C TRP A 17 7.04 8.23 -6.15
N ASN A 18 6.87 8.65 -4.91
CA ASN A 18 6.07 9.81 -4.52
C ASN A 18 6.92 10.93 -3.89
N SER A 19 6.39 12.14 -3.86
CA SER A 19 6.94 13.27 -3.09
C SER A 19 5.79 14.04 -2.44
N VAL A 20 5.93 14.37 -1.15
CA VAL A 20 4.94 15.15 -0.40
C VAL A 20 5.51 16.55 -0.17
N VAL A 21 5.01 17.52 -0.92
CA VAL A 21 5.54 18.91 -0.93
C VAL A 21 4.55 19.95 -0.39
N GLY A 22 3.38 19.51 0.09
CA GLY A 22 2.35 20.41 0.60
C GLY A 22 1.77 21.32 -0.49
N THR A 23 1.61 22.61 -0.17
CA THR A 23 0.98 23.61 -1.05
C THR A 23 1.94 24.69 -1.54
N ASP A 24 3.26 24.52 -1.34
CA ASP A 24 4.26 25.47 -1.82
C ASP A 24 4.38 25.37 -3.36
N PRO A 25 4.04 26.44 -4.11
CA PRO A 25 4.10 26.43 -5.57
C PRO A 25 5.48 26.09 -6.13
N ASP A 26 6.55 26.57 -5.49
CA ASP A 26 7.91 26.37 -5.98
C ASP A 26 8.34 24.91 -5.77
N ALA A 27 8.02 24.34 -4.61
CA ALA A 27 8.24 22.93 -4.31
C ALA A 27 7.43 22.01 -5.23
N ILE A 28 6.19 22.39 -5.57
CA ILE A 28 5.34 21.67 -6.54
C ILE A 28 5.99 21.70 -7.93
N LEU A 29 6.42 22.86 -8.42
CA LEU A 29 7.08 22.99 -9.72
C LEU A 29 8.38 22.19 -9.78
N ALA A 30 9.17 22.19 -8.70
CA ALA A 30 10.38 21.39 -8.58
C ALA A 30 10.07 19.89 -8.63
N ALA A 31 9.05 19.42 -7.91
CA ALA A 31 8.63 18.03 -7.90
C ALA A 31 8.15 17.54 -9.28
N ILE A 32 7.46 18.39 -10.04
CA ILE A 32 7.00 18.09 -11.41
C ILE A 32 8.18 17.94 -12.38
N ARG A 33 9.22 18.77 -12.23
CA ARG A 33 10.39 18.78 -13.13
C ARG A 33 11.42 17.70 -12.80
N ARG A 34 11.30 17.06 -11.64
CA ARG A 34 12.27 16.07 -11.16
C ARG A 34 12.25 14.82 -12.06
N PRO A 35 13.39 14.13 -12.24
CA PRO A 35 13.44 12.83 -12.91
C PRO A 35 12.52 11.80 -12.25
N GLY A 36 11.96 10.89 -13.05
CA GLY A 36 11.15 9.79 -12.53
C GLY A 36 11.93 8.86 -11.59
N PRO A 37 11.23 8.06 -10.76
CA PRO A 37 11.86 7.05 -9.91
C PRO A 37 12.79 6.13 -10.72
N THR A 38 13.99 5.91 -10.19
CA THR A 38 14.94 4.91 -10.70
C THR A 38 14.94 3.63 -9.87
N GLY A 39 14.34 3.65 -8.68
CA GLY A 39 14.20 2.48 -7.82
C GLY A 39 13.16 1.49 -8.37
N PRO A 40 13.27 0.18 -8.05
CA PRO A 40 12.22 -0.78 -8.36
C PRO A 40 10.93 -0.38 -7.63
N ARG A 41 9.76 -0.78 -8.16
CA ARG A 41 8.48 -0.59 -7.46
C ARG A 41 8.42 -1.28 -6.10
N GLY A 42 9.32 -2.23 -5.85
CA GLY A 42 9.31 -3.10 -4.67
C GLY A 42 8.10 -4.03 -4.64
N ASP A 43 7.99 -4.78 -3.56
CA ASP A 43 6.87 -5.66 -3.23
C ASP A 43 6.19 -5.26 -1.92
N ALA A 44 6.37 -4.00 -1.47
CA ALA A 44 5.80 -3.47 -0.23
C ALA A 44 4.28 -3.66 -0.14
N PHE A 45 3.59 -3.69 -1.28
CA PHE A 45 2.14 -3.92 -1.38
C PHE A 45 1.76 -5.34 -1.86
N GLY A 46 2.74 -6.24 -1.87
CA GLY A 46 2.59 -7.63 -2.23
C GLY A 46 3.08 -7.97 -3.64
N ASP A 47 3.09 -9.27 -3.88
CA ASP A 47 3.60 -9.92 -5.09
C ASP A 47 2.51 -10.23 -6.12
N GLY A 48 1.34 -9.59 -6.00
CA GLY A 48 0.18 -9.83 -6.86
C GLY A 48 -0.61 -11.10 -6.53
N ARG A 49 -0.27 -11.88 -5.50
CA ARG A 49 -0.97 -13.12 -5.13
C ARG A 49 -1.83 -13.01 -3.87
N ALA A 50 -2.20 -11.79 -3.47
CA ALA A 50 -2.98 -11.53 -2.26
C ALA A 50 -4.34 -12.24 -2.27
N SER A 51 -5.07 -12.20 -3.39
CA SER A 51 -6.38 -12.84 -3.53
C SER A 51 -6.34 -14.34 -3.23
N ARG A 52 -5.34 -15.06 -3.79
CA ARG A 52 -5.16 -16.49 -3.55
C ARG A 52 -4.95 -16.80 -2.08
N ARG A 53 -4.07 -16.05 -1.40
CA ARG A 53 -3.81 -16.22 0.04
C ARG A 53 -5.05 -15.93 0.88
N ILE A 54 -5.82 -14.90 0.52
CA ILE A 54 -7.07 -14.56 1.21
C ILE A 54 -8.07 -15.71 1.10
N VAL A 55 -8.25 -16.29 -0.10
CA VAL A 55 -9.13 -17.45 -0.29
C VAL A 55 -8.67 -18.64 0.54
N GLU A 56 -7.37 -18.96 0.54
CA GLU A 56 -6.81 -20.05 1.36
C GLU A 56 -7.11 -19.86 2.86
N ILE A 57 -6.93 -18.64 3.38
CA ILE A 57 -7.18 -18.31 4.79
C ILE A 57 -8.68 -18.43 5.12
N LEU A 58 -9.55 -17.87 4.27
CA LEU A 58 -10.99 -17.89 4.50
C LEU A 58 -11.55 -19.31 4.45
N SER A 59 -11.14 -20.11 3.47
CA SER A 59 -11.55 -21.52 3.38
C SER A 59 -11.11 -22.30 4.62
N ALA A 60 -9.84 -22.14 5.05
CA ALA A 60 -9.35 -22.80 6.24
C ALA A 60 -10.10 -22.37 7.51
N ALA A 61 -10.47 -21.09 7.62
CA ALA A 61 -11.24 -20.57 8.76
C ALA A 61 -12.68 -21.12 8.77
N ILE A 62 -13.32 -21.23 7.61
CA ILE A 62 -14.66 -21.83 7.46
C ILE A 62 -14.62 -23.30 7.86
N ASP A 63 -13.63 -24.06 7.37
CA ASP A 63 -13.48 -25.48 7.71
C ASP A 63 -13.27 -25.67 9.22
N GLN A 64 -12.46 -24.83 9.85
CA GLN A 64 -12.26 -24.85 11.31
C GLN A 64 -13.54 -24.51 12.09
N ALA A 65 -14.32 -23.54 11.63
CA ALA A 65 -15.58 -23.17 12.25
C ALA A 65 -16.61 -24.31 12.16
N CYS A 66 -16.71 -24.97 10.99
CA CYS A 66 -17.55 -26.15 10.78
C CYS A 66 -17.10 -27.37 11.58
N ALA A 67 -15.78 -27.53 11.79
CA ALA A 67 -15.23 -28.64 12.55
C ALA A 67 -15.35 -28.48 14.08
N ARG A 68 -15.71 -27.28 14.58
CA ARG A 68 -15.84 -27.04 16.02
C ARG A 68 -17.18 -27.60 16.52
N PRO A 69 -17.21 -28.63 17.38
CA PRO A 69 -18.47 -29.14 17.93
C PRO A 69 -19.00 -28.15 18.96
N GLY A 70 -20.17 -27.54 18.69
CA GLY A 70 -20.91 -26.75 19.68
C GLY A 70 -21.49 -25.43 19.15
N ASP A 71 -22.48 -25.52 18.27
CA ASP A 71 -23.65 -24.63 18.25
C ASP A 71 -24.87 -25.55 18.19
N ARG A 72 -25.25 -26.06 19.35
CA ARG A 72 -26.49 -26.76 19.65
C ARG A 72 -27.02 -26.23 20.97
#